data_AF-A0A1Y6LIG5-F1
#
_entry.id   AF-A0A1Y6LIG5-F1
#
_cell.length_a   1.000
_cell.length_b   1.000
_cell.length_c   1.000
_cell.angle_alpha   90.00
_cell.angle_beta   90.00
_cell.angle_gamma   90.00
#
_symmetry.space_group_name_H-M   'P 1'
#
loop_
_entity.id
_entity.type
_entity.pdbx_description
1 polymer ?
#
loop_
_entity_poly.entity_id
_entity_poly.type
_entity_poly.pdbx_seq_one_letter_code
_entity_poly.pdbx_strand_id
1 'polypeptide(L)'
;MLHDAGLGRTTDVGEYTGQTAYNPFTGQGYNPLLRKSNYSGFVENLHLRDEGGRVHIETVPLVTDLVQSIHDTGANVVLQLDFKEKDAVAPTYYALKSMTNAAGVPANEWCIYKTQAVWWKTPEDFEAEAWVQDAFANNISLTLLPVYQPADSWSWDIAASVKAFQRTNYSISSEFEKKSQGGPLQEGQDAVLDGRAEGNVSFDTFGCFFAIGDLVQPISTAFYDTANFSLPADERVNGSVFQYSENHAPVLLDIFAGNATSDGRDHRSDFDWILQQGNTWVIADTADLWHARLQAEGKRNLTRMLADGKSLPEPGRGWYV
;
A
#
# COMPACT_ATOMS: atom_id res chain seq x y z
N MET A 1 0.30 4.90 -12.71
CA MET A 1 0.32 4.36 -11.34
C MET A 1 0.93 5.40 -10.44
N LEU A 2 0.18 5.97 -9.51
CA LEU A 2 0.64 7.03 -8.62
C LEU A 2 0.02 6.86 -7.24
N HIS A 3 0.76 7.18 -6.19
CA HIS A 3 0.28 7.11 -4.81
C HIS A 3 -0.64 8.29 -4.48
N ASP A 4 -0.27 9.49 -4.93
CA ASP A 4 -0.93 10.74 -4.55
C ASP A 4 -2.05 11.13 -5.50
N ALA A 5 -3.00 11.93 -4.98
CA ALA A 5 -4.01 12.57 -5.79
C ALA A 5 -3.43 13.69 -6.69
N GLY A 6 -2.28 14.26 -6.32
CA GLY A 6 -1.58 15.31 -7.05
C GLY A 6 -0.35 14.79 -7.79
N LEU A 7 -0.01 15.42 -8.92
CA LEU A 7 1.13 15.02 -9.76
C LEU A 7 2.48 15.58 -9.24
N GLY A 8 2.47 16.64 -8.44
CA GLY A 8 3.65 17.46 -8.17
C GLY A 8 4.75 16.79 -7.34
N ARG A 9 4.39 15.94 -6.37
CA ARG A 9 5.39 15.36 -5.43
C ARG A 9 6.33 14.38 -6.13
N THR A 10 5.78 13.51 -6.97
CA THR A 10 6.47 12.36 -7.55
C THR A 10 6.70 12.49 -9.05
N THR A 11 6.46 13.67 -9.63
CA THR A 11 6.75 13.94 -11.05
C THR A 11 7.43 15.30 -11.27
N ASP A 12 7.80 15.58 -12.52
CA ASP A 12 8.33 16.85 -12.99
C ASP A 12 7.27 17.80 -13.58
N VAL A 13 5.98 17.61 -13.26
CA VAL A 13 4.86 18.39 -13.84
C VAL A 13 5.02 19.91 -13.75
N GLY A 14 5.68 20.41 -12.70
CA GLY A 14 6.03 21.83 -12.59
C GLY A 14 6.97 22.24 -13.71
N GLU A 15 8.15 21.62 -13.77
CA GLU A 15 9.17 21.86 -14.77
C GLU A 15 8.67 21.66 -16.21
N TYR A 16 7.97 20.54 -16.46
CA TYR A 16 7.40 20.20 -17.76
C TYR A 16 6.43 21.28 -18.26
N THR A 17 5.68 21.93 -17.37
CA THR A 17 4.73 23.00 -17.71
C THR A 17 5.31 24.41 -17.58
N GLY A 18 6.60 24.55 -17.27
CA GLY A 18 7.26 25.84 -17.05
C GLY A 18 6.84 26.56 -15.77
N GLN A 19 6.26 25.83 -14.81
CA GLN A 19 5.87 26.32 -13.49
C GLN A 19 6.88 25.90 -12.42
N THR A 20 6.77 26.50 -11.23
CA THR A 20 7.60 26.12 -10.09
C THR A 20 7.31 24.67 -9.70
N ALA A 21 8.37 23.87 -9.54
CA ALA A 21 8.30 22.50 -9.03
C ALA A 21 7.56 22.45 -7.69
N TYR A 22 6.72 21.44 -7.49
CA TYR A 22 6.04 21.27 -6.20
C TYR A 22 7.01 20.80 -5.12
N ASN A 23 6.89 21.43 -3.97
CA ASN A 23 7.65 21.12 -2.78
C ASN A 23 6.72 20.52 -1.74
N PRO A 24 6.84 19.21 -1.44
CA PRO A 24 5.97 18.56 -0.48
C PRO A 24 6.09 19.22 0.89
N PHE A 25 7.29 19.57 1.36
CA PHE A 25 7.48 20.09 2.72
C PHE A 25 6.88 21.46 2.99
N THR A 26 6.59 22.24 1.95
CA THR A 26 6.01 23.59 2.07
C THR A 26 4.61 23.69 1.49
N GLY A 27 4.19 22.70 0.68
CA GLY A 27 2.96 22.76 -0.10
C GLY A 27 2.98 23.78 -1.24
N GLN A 28 4.13 24.36 -1.57
CA GLN A 28 4.25 25.37 -2.61
C GLN A 28 4.64 24.77 -3.96
N GLY A 29 4.28 25.45 -5.05
CA GLY A 29 4.56 25.02 -6.43
C GLY A 29 3.37 24.37 -7.12
N TYR A 30 3.58 23.87 -8.34
CA TYR A 30 2.51 23.36 -9.19
C TYR A 30 2.21 21.87 -8.92
N ASN A 31 1.03 21.60 -8.36
CA ASN A 31 0.56 20.25 -8.05
C ASN A 31 -0.88 20.03 -8.55
N PRO A 32 -1.09 19.85 -9.87
CA PRO A 32 -2.40 19.58 -10.41
C PRO A 32 -2.90 18.19 -9.96
N LEU A 33 -4.22 18.08 -9.76
CA LEU A 33 -4.86 16.82 -9.42
C LEU A 33 -4.87 15.87 -10.62
N LEU A 34 -4.41 14.63 -10.42
CA LEU A 34 -4.37 13.57 -11.42
C LEU A 34 -5.75 13.35 -12.07
N ARG A 35 -6.82 13.27 -11.28
CA ARG A 35 -8.20 13.10 -11.78
C ARG A 35 -8.72 14.23 -12.68
N LYS A 36 -8.01 15.37 -12.72
CA LYS A 36 -8.32 16.52 -13.59
C LYS A 36 -7.35 16.63 -14.78
N SER A 37 -6.47 15.65 -14.95
CA SER A 37 -5.45 15.63 -15.98
C SER A 37 -5.72 14.49 -16.96
N ASN A 38 -5.47 14.74 -18.24
CA ASN A 38 -5.54 13.69 -19.25
C ASN A 38 -4.31 12.80 -19.14
N TYR A 39 -4.49 11.48 -19.21
CA TYR A 39 -3.35 10.58 -19.28
C TYR A 39 -2.61 10.76 -20.62
N SER A 40 -3.30 10.47 -21.71
CA SER A 40 -2.74 10.60 -23.06
C SER A 40 -2.46 12.05 -23.43
N GLY A 41 -1.28 12.27 -23.99
CA GLY A 41 -0.78 13.58 -24.38
C GLY A 41 -0.28 14.45 -23.21
N PHE A 42 -0.36 13.98 -21.96
CA PHE A 42 0.10 14.74 -20.81
C PHE A 42 0.78 13.88 -19.74
N VAL A 43 0.04 13.17 -18.88
CA VAL A 43 0.62 12.44 -17.74
C VAL A 43 1.64 11.39 -18.19
N GLU A 44 1.41 10.72 -19.32
CA GLU A 44 2.32 9.71 -19.87
C GLU A 44 3.72 10.26 -20.24
N ASN A 45 3.83 11.57 -20.42
CA ASN A 45 5.09 12.25 -20.77
C ASN A 45 5.79 12.86 -19.54
N LEU A 46 5.18 12.77 -18.36
CA LEU A 46 5.78 13.26 -17.12
C LEU A 46 6.81 12.25 -16.62
N HIS A 47 7.93 12.78 -16.15
CA HIS A 47 9.03 12.00 -15.59
C HIS A 47 8.90 11.88 -14.07
N LEU A 48 9.29 10.72 -13.53
CA LEU A 48 9.19 10.42 -12.11
C LEU A 48 10.26 11.15 -11.30
N ARG A 49 9.88 11.56 -10.09
CA ARG A 49 10.76 12.18 -9.11
C ARG A 49 10.93 11.30 -7.88
N ASP A 50 12.17 11.14 -7.43
CA ASP A 50 12.48 10.41 -6.19
C ASP A 50 12.33 11.24 -4.91
N GLU A 51 12.47 10.59 -3.77
CA GLU A 51 12.35 11.16 -2.43
C GLU A 51 13.44 12.23 -2.14
N GLY A 52 14.52 12.21 -2.90
CA GLY A 52 15.57 13.21 -2.86
C GLY A 52 15.30 14.42 -3.75
N GLY A 53 14.21 14.43 -4.51
CA GLY A 53 13.84 15.50 -5.43
C GLY A 53 14.41 15.37 -6.84
N ARG A 54 15.13 14.29 -7.16
CA ARG A 54 15.75 14.10 -8.48
C ARG A 54 14.72 13.57 -9.47
N VAL A 55 14.73 14.15 -10.68
CA VAL A 55 13.90 13.69 -11.80
C VAL A 55 14.65 12.61 -12.57
N HIS A 56 13.98 11.49 -12.82
CA HIS A 56 14.50 10.33 -13.53
C HIS A 56 13.96 10.24 -14.95
N ILE A 57 14.45 9.29 -15.76
CA ILE A 57 13.99 9.16 -17.16
C ILE A 57 12.68 8.38 -17.27
N GLU A 58 12.34 7.59 -16.25
CA GLU A 58 11.13 6.81 -16.14
C GLU A 58 9.90 7.72 -16.11
N THR A 59 8.86 7.33 -16.82
CA THR A 59 7.58 8.05 -16.87
C THR A 59 6.52 7.36 -16.03
N VAL A 60 5.37 8.02 -15.85
CA VAL A 60 4.23 7.44 -15.12
C VAL A 60 3.63 6.27 -15.92
N PRO A 61 3.70 5.01 -15.46
CA PRO A 61 3.22 3.87 -16.24
C PRO A 61 1.72 3.62 -16.08
N LEU A 62 1.07 2.97 -17.05
CA LEU A 62 -0.23 2.34 -16.83
C LEU A 62 -0.07 1.02 -16.07
N VAL A 63 -1.13 0.60 -15.37
CA VAL A 63 -1.19 -0.74 -14.75
C VAL A 63 -1.06 -1.84 -15.80
N THR A 64 -1.60 -1.62 -17.00
CA THR A 64 -1.47 -2.55 -18.14
C THR A 64 -0.03 -2.68 -18.60
N ASP A 65 0.76 -1.61 -18.59
CA ASP A 65 2.17 -1.67 -19.01
C ASP A 65 2.99 -2.51 -18.03
N LEU A 66 2.70 -2.38 -16.72
CA LEU A 66 3.33 -3.20 -15.69
C LEU A 66 2.97 -4.68 -15.84
N VAL A 67 1.69 -4.99 -16.03
CA VAL A 67 1.22 -6.37 -16.22
C VAL A 67 1.80 -6.99 -17.48
N GLN A 68 1.89 -6.21 -18.57
CA GLN A 68 2.53 -6.65 -19.81
C GLN A 68 4.03 -6.91 -19.60
N SER A 69 4.74 -6.05 -18.88
CA SER A 69 6.15 -6.24 -18.53
C SER A 69 6.37 -7.52 -17.71
N ILE A 70 5.51 -7.81 -16.73
CA ILE A 70 5.55 -9.05 -15.94
C ILE A 70 5.34 -10.28 -16.82
N HIS A 71 4.38 -10.21 -17.75
CA HIS A 71 4.15 -11.27 -18.73
C HIS A 71 5.40 -11.50 -19.59
N ASP A 72 5.94 -10.44 -20.20
CA ASP A 72 7.03 -10.55 -21.17
C ASP A 72 8.35 -11.01 -20.55
N THR A 73 8.58 -10.62 -19.28
CA THR A 73 9.78 -11.03 -18.52
C THR A 73 9.65 -12.38 -17.85
N GLY A 74 8.43 -12.92 -17.72
CA GLY A 74 8.16 -14.13 -16.95
C GLY A 74 8.40 -13.95 -15.44
N ALA A 75 8.31 -12.72 -14.95
CA ALA A 75 8.50 -12.42 -13.54
C ALA A 75 7.42 -13.13 -12.70
N ASN A 76 7.85 -13.86 -11.67
CA ASN A 76 6.93 -14.56 -10.77
C ASN A 76 6.58 -13.66 -9.57
N VAL A 77 5.57 -12.83 -9.74
CA VAL A 77 5.21 -11.77 -8.79
C VAL A 77 3.69 -11.73 -8.58
N VAL A 78 3.29 -11.24 -7.41
CA VAL A 78 1.89 -10.91 -7.10
C VAL A 78 1.81 -9.40 -6.93
N LEU A 79 0.83 -8.76 -7.59
CA LEU A 79 0.64 -7.32 -7.49
C LEU A 79 -0.47 -7.01 -6.50
N GLN A 80 -0.19 -6.18 -5.51
CA GLN A 80 -1.24 -5.57 -4.67
C GLN A 80 -1.58 -4.20 -5.23
N LEU A 81 -2.76 -4.10 -5.86
CA LEU A 81 -3.28 -2.86 -6.41
C LEU A 81 -3.98 -2.08 -5.31
N ASP A 82 -3.24 -1.20 -4.64
CA ASP A 82 -3.78 -0.29 -3.62
C ASP A 82 -4.58 0.84 -4.27
N PHE A 83 -5.88 0.62 -4.41
CA PHE A 83 -6.77 1.59 -5.04
C PHE A 83 -6.95 2.81 -4.14
N LYS A 84 -6.73 4.00 -4.71
CA LYS A 84 -6.93 5.29 -4.02
C LYS A 84 -8.33 5.88 -4.25
N GLU A 85 -9.02 5.47 -5.31
CA GLU A 85 -10.38 5.93 -5.64
C GLU A 85 -11.26 4.74 -6.04
N LYS A 86 -12.52 4.69 -5.55
CA LYS A 86 -13.49 3.62 -5.85
C LYS A 86 -13.74 3.49 -7.36
N ASP A 87 -13.86 4.62 -8.04
CA ASP A 87 -14.20 4.67 -9.47
C ASP A 87 -13.09 4.13 -10.39
N ALA A 88 -11.87 3.96 -9.87
CA ALA A 88 -10.75 3.37 -10.62
C ALA A 88 -10.78 1.84 -10.65
N VAL A 89 -11.56 1.19 -9.77
CA VAL A 89 -11.56 -0.27 -9.61
C VAL A 89 -12.14 -0.96 -10.84
N ALA A 90 -13.37 -0.61 -11.26
CA ALA A 90 -14.03 -1.26 -12.39
C ALA A 90 -13.28 -1.07 -13.73
N PRO A 91 -12.80 0.14 -14.09
CA PRO A 91 -11.97 0.32 -15.29
C PRO A 91 -10.70 -0.53 -15.27
N THR A 92 -10.07 -0.69 -14.10
CA THR A 92 -8.88 -1.53 -13.95
C THR A 92 -9.21 -2.99 -14.20
N TYR A 93 -10.31 -3.50 -13.64
CA TYR A 93 -10.77 -4.86 -13.93
C TYR A 93 -10.95 -5.12 -15.43
N TYR A 94 -11.62 -4.22 -16.15
CA TYR A 94 -11.83 -4.38 -17.59
C TYR A 94 -10.53 -4.27 -18.38
N ALA A 95 -9.59 -3.41 -17.97
CA ALA A 95 -8.28 -3.29 -18.60
C ALA A 95 -7.43 -4.57 -18.43
N LEU A 96 -7.57 -5.24 -17.29
CA LEU A 96 -6.82 -6.46 -16.97
C LEU A 96 -7.51 -7.76 -17.44
N LYS A 97 -8.82 -7.71 -17.79
CA LYS A 97 -9.66 -8.88 -18.06
C LYS A 97 -9.09 -9.86 -19.10
N SER A 98 -8.43 -9.37 -20.13
CA SER A 98 -7.83 -10.20 -21.19
C SER A 98 -6.32 -10.42 -21.04
N MET A 99 -5.71 -9.93 -19.96
CA MET A 99 -4.28 -10.05 -19.72
C MET A 99 -3.96 -11.32 -18.93
N THR A 100 -2.76 -11.86 -19.12
CA THR A 100 -2.27 -13.06 -18.41
C THR A 100 -0.82 -12.85 -18.01
N ASN A 101 -0.29 -13.67 -17.09
CA ASN A 101 1.16 -13.80 -16.92
C ASN A 101 1.75 -14.79 -17.95
N ALA A 102 3.07 -15.00 -17.94
CA ALA A 102 3.75 -15.91 -18.87
C ALA A 102 3.28 -17.37 -18.81
N ALA A 103 2.66 -17.79 -17.70
CA ALA A 103 2.09 -19.12 -17.53
C ALA A 103 0.63 -19.22 -18.02
N GLY A 104 0.06 -18.14 -18.56
CA GLY A 104 -1.32 -18.08 -19.03
C GLY A 104 -2.35 -17.87 -17.92
N VAL A 105 -1.93 -17.56 -16.69
CA VAL A 105 -2.86 -17.28 -15.58
C VAL A 105 -3.44 -15.88 -15.73
N PRO A 106 -4.78 -15.70 -15.70
CA PRO A 106 -5.41 -14.39 -15.86
C PRO A 106 -4.90 -13.35 -14.85
N ALA A 107 -4.67 -12.12 -15.31
CA ALA A 107 -4.16 -11.03 -14.49
C ALA A 107 -5.03 -10.78 -13.25
N ASN A 108 -6.35 -10.85 -13.40
CA ASN A 108 -7.31 -10.65 -12.31
C ASN A 108 -7.25 -11.69 -11.17
N GLU A 109 -6.54 -12.81 -11.36
CA GLU A 109 -6.35 -13.83 -10.31
C GLU A 109 -5.10 -13.55 -9.45
N TRP A 110 -4.07 -12.90 -9.99
CA TRP A 110 -2.82 -12.60 -9.28
C TRP A 110 -2.57 -11.10 -9.04
N CYS A 111 -3.41 -10.23 -9.60
CA CYS A 111 -3.53 -8.84 -9.18
C CYS A 111 -4.56 -8.76 -8.04
N ILE A 112 -4.06 -8.57 -6.82
CA ILE A 112 -4.87 -8.41 -5.62
C ILE A 112 -5.51 -7.02 -5.63
N TYR A 113 -6.83 -6.97 -5.58
CA TYR A 113 -7.63 -5.77 -5.42
C TYR A 113 -7.62 -5.35 -3.95
N LYS A 114 -6.72 -4.45 -3.58
CA LYS A 114 -6.67 -3.86 -2.25
C LYS A 114 -7.57 -2.62 -2.24
N THR A 115 -8.70 -2.72 -1.55
CA THR A 115 -9.78 -1.72 -1.62
C THR A 115 -10.18 -1.24 -0.23
N GLN A 116 -10.61 0.01 -0.11
CA GLN A 116 -11.11 0.53 1.17
C GLN A 116 -12.45 -0.15 1.49
N ALA A 117 -12.57 -0.78 2.66
CA ALA A 117 -13.75 -1.55 3.04
C ALA A 117 -15.02 -0.68 3.13
N VAL A 118 -14.87 0.63 3.38
CA VAL A 118 -15.98 1.60 3.35
C VAL A 118 -16.67 1.70 1.97
N TRP A 119 -16.00 1.30 0.88
CA TRP A 119 -16.58 1.32 -0.47
C TRP A 119 -17.61 0.21 -0.68
N TRP A 120 -17.41 -0.94 -0.03
CA TRP A 120 -18.28 -2.12 -0.04
C TRP A 120 -18.21 -2.79 1.33
N LYS A 121 -19.15 -2.47 2.20
CA LYS A 121 -19.12 -2.88 3.62
C LYS A 121 -19.45 -4.35 3.79
N THR A 122 -20.16 -4.92 2.84
CA THR A 122 -20.59 -6.32 2.82
C THR A 122 -20.18 -6.99 1.49
N PRO A 123 -20.00 -8.32 1.48
CA PRO A 123 -19.89 -9.09 0.25
C PRO A 123 -21.02 -8.77 -0.73
N GLU A 124 -22.26 -8.65 -0.25
CA GLU A 124 -23.42 -8.39 -1.09
C GLU A 124 -23.31 -7.04 -1.82
N ASP A 125 -22.79 -6.00 -1.17
CA ASP A 125 -22.53 -4.70 -1.80
C ASP A 125 -21.47 -4.82 -2.91
N PHE A 126 -20.41 -5.60 -2.68
CA PHE A 126 -19.34 -5.85 -3.64
C PHE A 126 -19.85 -6.67 -4.84
N GLU A 127 -20.58 -7.75 -4.58
CA GLU A 127 -21.14 -8.66 -5.58
C GLU A 127 -22.25 -8.02 -6.44
N ALA A 128 -22.86 -6.95 -5.95
CA ALA A 128 -23.83 -6.16 -6.72
C ALA A 128 -23.18 -5.33 -7.85
N GLU A 129 -21.87 -5.11 -7.81
CA GLU A 129 -21.17 -4.35 -8.83
C GLU A 129 -21.13 -5.09 -10.19
N ALA A 130 -21.43 -4.37 -11.27
CA ALA A 130 -21.52 -4.96 -12.61
C ALA A 130 -20.22 -5.66 -13.07
N TRP A 131 -19.06 -5.13 -12.67
CA TRP A 131 -17.75 -5.71 -13.00
C TRP A 131 -17.47 -6.99 -12.21
N VAL A 132 -17.98 -7.12 -10.98
CA VAL A 132 -17.89 -8.34 -10.18
C VAL A 132 -18.81 -9.42 -10.73
N GLN A 133 -20.04 -9.05 -11.09
CA GLN A 133 -20.98 -9.97 -11.75
C GLN A 133 -20.41 -10.49 -13.08
N ASP A 134 -19.78 -9.62 -13.87
CA ASP A 134 -19.09 -10.00 -15.09
C ASP A 134 -17.91 -10.94 -14.81
N ALA A 135 -17.11 -10.70 -13.76
CA ALA A 135 -16.02 -11.60 -13.37
C ALA A 135 -16.54 -13.01 -13.06
N PHE A 136 -17.57 -13.11 -12.22
CA PHE A 136 -18.17 -14.39 -11.83
C PHE A 136 -18.82 -15.12 -13.00
N ALA A 137 -19.53 -14.40 -13.87
CA ALA A 137 -20.13 -14.98 -15.07
C ALA A 137 -19.08 -15.54 -16.06
N ASN A 138 -17.85 -15.03 -16.03
CA ASN A 138 -16.73 -15.49 -16.85
C ASN A 138 -15.77 -16.42 -16.10
N ASN A 139 -16.12 -16.93 -14.91
CA ASN A 139 -15.28 -17.77 -14.06
C ASN A 139 -13.90 -17.15 -13.73
N ILE A 140 -13.82 -15.82 -13.63
CA ILE A 140 -12.61 -15.13 -13.19
C ILE A 140 -12.62 -15.12 -11.66
N SER A 141 -11.60 -15.73 -11.05
CA SER A 141 -11.43 -15.68 -9.60
C SER A 141 -10.82 -14.34 -9.20
N LEU A 142 -11.64 -13.42 -8.71
CA LEU A 142 -11.14 -12.17 -8.14
C LEU A 142 -10.35 -12.46 -6.86
N THR A 143 -9.32 -11.66 -6.62
CA THR A 143 -8.54 -11.71 -5.39
C THR A 143 -8.66 -10.37 -4.66
N LEU A 144 -9.46 -10.33 -3.60
CA LEU A 144 -9.83 -9.14 -2.84
C LEU A 144 -9.12 -9.07 -1.48
N LEU A 145 -8.72 -7.87 -1.09
CA LEU A 145 -8.17 -7.55 0.22
C LEU A 145 -8.83 -6.26 0.75
N PRO A 146 -9.90 -6.37 1.58
CA PRO A 146 -10.50 -5.20 2.22
C PRO A 146 -9.57 -4.56 3.25
N VAL A 147 -9.45 -3.24 3.18
CA VAL A 147 -8.67 -2.39 4.08
C VAL A 147 -9.62 -1.66 5.04
N TYR A 148 -9.41 -1.84 6.33
CA TYR A 148 -10.20 -1.21 7.38
C TYR A 148 -9.40 -0.09 8.06
N GLN A 149 -9.99 1.09 8.14
CA GLN A 149 -9.41 2.28 8.75
C GLN A 149 -10.08 2.61 10.08
N PRO A 150 -9.38 3.25 11.04
CA PRO A 150 -9.98 3.55 12.35
C PRO A 150 -11.30 4.34 12.28
N ALA A 151 -11.43 5.24 11.30
CA ALA A 151 -12.66 6.03 11.11
C ALA A 151 -13.88 5.18 10.72
N ASP A 152 -13.66 4.00 10.13
CA ASP A 152 -14.72 3.08 9.72
C ASP A 152 -15.49 2.55 10.93
N SER A 153 -14.78 2.24 12.01
CA SER A 153 -15.36 1.72 13.27
C SER A 153 -16.39 2.63 13.92
N TRP A 154 -16.38 3.93 13.60
CA TRP A 154 -17.33 4.90 14.13
C TRP A 154 -18.62 4.99 13.30
N SER A 155 -18.64 4.39 12.11
CA SER A 155 -19.73 4.57 11.15
C SER A 155 -20.42 3.27 10.75
N TRP A 156 -19.84 2.10 11.05
CA TRP A 156 -20.45 0.79 10.79
C TRP A 156 -19.73 -0.34 11.53
N ASP A 157 -20.35 -1.53 11.55
CA ASP A 157 -19.86 -2.71 12.24
C ASP A 157 -18.75 -3.42 11.44
N ILE A 158 -17.50 -3.21 11.86
CA ILE A 158 -16.31 -3.77 11.24
C ILE A 158 -16.21 -5.28 11.46
N ALA A 159 -16.53 -5.76 12.66
CA ALA A 159 -16.43 -7.17 12.99
C ALA A 159 -17.42 -8.01 12.15
N ALA A 160 -18.65 -7.51 11.96
CA ALA A 160 -19.63 -8.15 11.09
C ALA A 160 -19.15 -8.22 9.63
N SER A 161 -18.55 -7.13 9.13
CA SER A 161 -17.98 -7.09 7.78
C SER A 161 -16.86 -8.09 7.57
N VAL A 162 -15.89 -8.11 8.49
CA VAL A 162 -14.77 -9.06 8.46
C VAL A 162 -15.30 -10.49 8.42
N LYS A 163 -16.24 -10.85 9.31
CA LYS A 163 -16.85 -12.18 9.36
C LYS A 163 -17.58 -12.53 8.06
N ALA A 164 -18.22 -11.56 7.41
CA ALA A 164 -18.89 -11.78 6.14
C ALA A 164 -17.87 -12.04 5.01
N PHE A 165 -16.85 -11.19 4.85
CA PHE A 165 -15.81 -11.37 3.84
C PHE A 165 -14.99 -12.65 4.05
N GLN A 166 -14.75 -13.06 5.30
CA GLN A 166 -14.07 -14.32 5.65
C GLN A 166 -14.76 -15.57 5.08
N ARG A 167 -16.03 -15.48 4.68
CA ARG A 167 -16.78 -16.62 4.10
C ARG A 167 -16.79 -16.62 2.57
N THR A 168 -16.27 -15.57 1.93
CA THR A 168 -16.20 -15.46 0.47
C THR A 168 -15.02 -16.26 -0.06
N ASN A 169 -15.11 -16.78 -1.29
CA ASN A 169 -14.01 -17.51 -1.93
C ASN A 169 -13.04 -16.62 -2.71
N TYR A 170 -13.32 -15.32 -2.78
CA TYR A 170 -12.53 -14.32 -3.50
C TYR A 170 -11.78 -13.36 -2.57
N SER A 171 -12.06 -13.36 -1.26
CA SER A 171 -11.26 -12.60 -0.28
C SER A 171 -10.15 -13.48 0.27
N ILE A 172 -8.92 -12.95 0.31
CA ILE A 172 -7.74 -13.74 0.72
C ILE A 172 -7.15 -13.30 2.06
N SER A 173 -7.46 -12.10 2.53
CA SER A 173 -6.95 -11.52 3.77
C SER A 173 -7.69 -10.22 4.08
N SER A 174 -7.44 -9.62 5.24
CA SER A 174 -7.79 -8.21 5.52
C SER A 174 -6.56 -7.37 5.88
N GLU A 175 -6.61 -6.07 5.62
CA GLU A 175 -5.66 -5.10 6.18
C GLU A 175 -6.34 -4.28 7.26
N PHE A 176 -5.67 -4.09 8.38
CA PHE A 176 -6.11 -3.17 9.41
C PHE A 176 -5.08 -2.05 9.57
N GLU A 177 -5.52 -0.80 9.43
CA GLU A 177 -4.74 0.36 9.86
C GLU A 177 -4.78 0.53 11.39
N LYS A 178 -4.54 -0.56 12.11
CA LYS A 178 -4.55 -0.59 13.57
C LYS A 178 -3.32 0.16 14.09
N LYS A 179 -3.57 1.22 14.86
CA LYS A 179 -2.53 2.11 15.40
C LYS A 179 -2.07 1.76 16.81
N SER A 180 -2.91 1.10 17.62
CA SER A 180 -2.60 0.73 19.02
C SER A 180 -3.43 -0.46 19.49
N GLN A 181 -3.00 -1.14 20.56
CA GLN A 181 -3.75 -2.22 21.18
C GLN A 181 -5.03 -1.69 21.85
N GLY A 182 -6.15 -2.40 21.66
CA GLY A 182 -7.45 -1.96 22.18
C GLY A 182 -8.00 -0.70 21.50
N GLY A 183 -7.39 -0.27 20.39
CA GLY A 183 -7.91 0.82 19.56
C GLY A 183 -9.14 0.39 18.73
N PRO A 184 -9.70 1.29 17.90
CA PRO A 184 -11.00 1.09 17.28
C PRO A 184 -11.11 -0.08 16.29
N LEU A 185 -9.99 -0.61 15.81
CA LEU A 185 -9.94 -1.77 14.91
C LEU A 185 -9.69 -3.11 15.62
N GLN A 186 -9.61 -3.12 16.96
CA GLN A 186 -9.33 -4.35 17.71
C GLN A 186 -10.40 -5.42 17.47
N GLU A 187 -11.69 -5.06 17.48
CA GLU A 187 -12.78 -6.03 17.26
C GLU A 187 -12.75 -6.66 15.87
N GLY A 188 -12.35 -5.90 14.84
CA GLY A 188 -12.17 -6.43 13.49
C GLY A 188 -11.02 -7.44 13.41
N GLN A 189 -9.90 -7.14 14.09
CA GLN A 189 -8.79 -8.07 14.18
C GLN A 189 -9.17 -9.35 14.95
N ASP A 190 -9.85 -9.19 16.09
CA ASP A 190 -10.31 -10.31 16.91
C ASP A 190 -11.28 -11.21 16.13
N ALA A 191 -12.14 -10.63 15.30
CA ALA A 191 -13.03 -11.39 14.41
C ALA A 191 -12.27 -12.32 13.45
N VAL A 192 -11.12 -11.89 12.90
CA VAL A 192 -10.29 -12.76 12.05
C VAL A 192 -9.75 -13.94 12.85
N LEU A 193 -9.27 -13.69 14.07
CA LEU A 193 -8.71 -14.69 14.97
C LEU A 193 -9.76 -15.68 15.47
N ASP A 194 -10.98 -15.21 15.76
CA ASP A 194 -12.11 -16.07 16.12
C ASP A 194 -12.49 -16.98 14.95
N GLY A 195 -12.57 -16.43 13.74
CA GLY A 195 -12.85 -17.21 12.52
C GLY A 195 -11.84 -18.33 12.29
N ARG A 196 -10.55 -18.10 12.59
CA ARG A 196 -9.50 -19.13 12.58
C ARG A 196 -9.84 -20.29 13.52
N ALA A 197 -10.31 -19.99 14.72
CA ALA A 197 -10.63 -21.00 15.73
C ALA A 197 -11.89 -21.80 15.37
N GLU A 198 -12.86 -21.18 14.68
CA GLU A 198 -14.09 -21.82 14.23
C GLU A 198 -13.87 -22.80 13.06
N GLY A 199 -12.83 -22.59 12.24
CA GLY A 199 -12.43 -23.51 11.16
C GLY A 199 -13.37 -23.54 9.95
N ASN A 200 -14.34 -22.63 9.87
CA ASN A 200 -15.29 -22.50 8.76
C ASN A 200 -15.19 -21.12 8.08
N VAL A 201 -13.95 -20.74 7.72
CA VAL A 201 -13.62 -19.50 7.02
C VAL A 201 -12.72 -19.81 5.83
N SER A 202 -12.87 -19.04 4.75
CA SER A 202 -12.03 -19.11 3.55
C SER A 202 -10.65 -18.48 3.77
N PHE A 203 -10.55 -17.48 4.66
CA PHE A 203 -9.29 -16.91 5.08
C PHE A 203 -9.28 -16.58 6.57
N ASP A 204 -8.09 -16.63 7.15
CA ASP A 204 -7.82 -16.37 8.56
C ASP A 204 -6.58 -15.48 8.75
N THR A 205 -6.18 -14.77 7.70
CA THR A 205 -4.98 -13.93 7.65
C THR A 205 -5.36 -12.45 7.70
N PHE A 206 -4.48 -11.66 8.31
CA PHE A 206 -4.53 -10.20 8.28
C PHE A 206 -3.13 -9.59 8.31
N GLY A 207 -3.04 -8.32 7.92
CA GLY A 207 -1.80 -7.57 8.00
C GLY A 207 -2.02 -6.08 8.22
N CYS A 208 -0.91 -5.35 8.19
CA CYS A 208 -0.89 -3.91 8.35
C CYS A 208 0.21 -3.28 7.49
N PHE A 209 0.10 -1.97 7.25
CA PHE A 209 1.17 -1.15 6.72
C PHE A 209 2.13 -0.72 7.84
N PHE A 210 3.43 -0.85 7.58
CA PHE A 210 4.49 -0.34 8.43
C PHE A 210 4.81 1.12 8.06
N ALA A 211 4.51 2.04 8.96
CA ALA A 211 4.75 3.46 8.78
C ALA A 211 6.21 3.81 9.14
N ILE A 212 7.13 3.66 8.18
CA ILE A 212 8.57 3.91 8.41
C ILE A 212 8.93 5.39 8.61
N GLY A 213 8.06 6.29 8.12
CA GLY A 213 8.31 7.73 8.08
C GLY A 213 8.79 8.19 6.71
N ASP A 214 8.56 9.46 6.40
CA ASP A 214 8.82 10.07 5.09
C ASP A 214 10.11 10.89 5.07
N LEU A 215 10.75 11.08 6.22
CA LEU A 215 11.99 11.84 6.30
C LEU A 215 13.15 10.96 5.84
N VAL A 216 13.70 11.27 4.67
CA VAL A 216 14.94 10.68 4.18
C VAL A 216 16.12 11.62 4.46
N GLN A 217 17.28 11.07 4.83
CA GLN A 217 18.51 11.85 4.84
C GLN A 217 18.77 12.39 3.43
N PRO A 218 19.22 13.65 3.26
CA PRO A 218 19.51 14.20 1.93
C PRO A 218 20.48 13.30 1.14
N ILE A 219 19.96 12.67 0.09
CA ILE A 219 20.71 11.74 -0.77
C ILE A 219 21.50 12.45 -1.88
N SER A 220 21.33 13.77 -2.03
CA SER A 220 22.07 14.58 -2.99
C SER A 220 22.04 16.07 -2.62
N THR A 221 22.82 16.89 -3.32
CA THR A 221 22.77 18.36 -3.22
C THR A 221 21.49 18.96 -3.81
N ALA A 222 20.71 18.19 -4.57
CA ALA A 222 19.44 18.60 -5.18
C ALA A 222 18.24 18.20 -4.30
N PHE A 223 18.36 18.39 -2.98
CA PHE A 223 17.30 18.11 -2.03
C PHE A 223 16.17 19.15 -2.17
N TYR A 224 14.93 18.77 -1.83
CA TYR A 224 13.82 19.71 -1.78
C TYR A 224 14.17 20.91 -0.89
N ASP A 225 13.67 22.10 -1.27
CA ASP A 225 13.80 23.29 -0.44
C ASP A 225 13.07 23.04 0.90
N THR A 226 13.80 22.86 1.98
CA THR A 226 13.20 22.71 3.32
C THR A 226 12.67 24.04 3.85
N ALA A 227 12.72 25.12 3.07
CA ALA A 227 12.47 26.48 3.51
C ALA A 227 13.23 26.76 4.82
N ASN A 228 12.52 27.22 5.85
CA ASN A 228 13.11 27.54 7.15
C ASN A 228 13.09 26.38 8.16
N PHE A 229 12.59 25.19 7.80
CA PHE A 229 12.57 24.08 8.75
C PHE A 229 13.92 23.35 8.71
N SER A 230 14.53 23.18 9.87
CA SER A 230 15.72 22.35 10.01
C SER A 230 15.29 20.89 10.05
N LEU A 231 15.91 20.03 9.22
CA LEU A 231 15.74 18.59 9.37
C LEU A 231 16.15 18.20 10.80
N PRO A 232 15.35 17.39 11.52
CA PRO A 232 15.74 16.88 12.82
C PRO A 232 17.04 16.08 12.70
N ALA A 233 17.85 16.08 13.76
CA ALA A 233 19.12 15.34 13.77
C ALA A 233 18.92 13.81 13.70
N ASP A 234 17.73 13.34 14.07
CA ASP A 234 17.30 11.94 14.01
C ASP A 234 15.96 11.84 13.28
N GLU A 235 15.81 10.83 12.41
CA GLU A 235 14.57 10.49 11.70
C GLU A 235 13.47 9.96 12.65
N ARG A 236 13.86 9.59 13.89
CA ARG A 236 12.98 9.11 14.95
C ARG A 236 13.09 9.95 16.21
N VAL A 237 11.96 10.22 16.86
CA VAL A 237 11.89 10.89 18.16
C VAL A 237 10.95 10.13 19.07
N ASN A 238 11.45 9.68 20.22
CA ASN A 238 10.70 8.88 21.21
C ASN A 238 10.01 7.64 20.61
N GLY A 239 10.59 7.03 19.58
CA GLY A 239 10.02 5.88 18.88
C GLY A 239 8.91 6.21 17.88
N SER A 240 8.58 7.49 17.66
CA SER A 240 7.77 7.95 16.53
C SER A 240 8.69 8.34 15.37
N VAL A 241 8.14 8.37 14.16
CA VAL A 241 8.80 8.80 12.92
C VAL A 241 8.16 10.08 12.40
N PHE A 242 8.84 10.83 11.54
CA PHE A 242 8.25 11.98 10.86
C PHE A 242 7.48 11.56 9.61
N GLN A 243 6.29 12.12 9.41
CA GLN A 243 5.49 11.95 8.21
C GLN A 243 5.22 13.27 7.50
N TYR A 244 5.11 13.16 6.18
CA TYR A 244 4.62 14.22 5.31
C TYR A 244 3.12 14.43 5.56
N SER A 245 2.74 15.71 5.65
CA SER A 245 1.36 16.13 5.59
C SER A 245 1.24 17.25 4.57
N GLU A 246 0.26 17.14 3.69
CA GLU A 246 0.06 18.11 2.63
C GLU A 246 -0.05 19.54 3.20
N ASN A 247 0.72 20.47 2.62
CA ASN A 247 0.79 21.89 3.01
C ASN A 247 1.29 22.15 4.43
N HIS A 248 1.99 21.20 5.05
CA HIS A 248 2.56 21.35 6.39
C HIS A 248 4.01 20.84 6.42
N ALA A 249 4.81 21.41 7.32
CA ALA A 249 6.10 20.83 7.64
C ALA A 249 5.92 19.39 8.18
N PRO A 250 6.90 18.49 7.97
CA PRO A 250 6.83 17.15 8.54
C PRO A 250 6.59 17.19 10.05
N VAL A 251 5.68 16.35 10.51
CA VAL A 251 5.33 16.21 11.92
C VAL A 251 5.47 14.75 12.35
N LEU A 252 5.59 14.51 13.65
CA LEU A 252 5.63 13.14 14.17
C LEU A 252 4.33 12.41 13.85
N LEU A 253 4.43 11.15 13.45
CA LEU A 253 3.32 10.24 13.16
C LEU A 253 2.28 10.22 14.31
N ASP A 254 2.75 10.27 15.56
CA ASP A 254 1.89 10.31 16.75
C ASP A 254 0.91 11.51 16.76
N ILE A 255 1.19 12.60 16.04
CA ILE A 255 0.25 13.73 15.89
C ILE A 255 -1.02 13.31 15.13
N PHE A 256 -0.91 12.33 14.22
CA PHE A 256 -2.05 11.77 13.48
C PHE A 256 -2.75 10.63 14.20
N ALA A 257 -2.29 10.23 15.38
CA ALA A 257 -2.90 9.19 16.19
C ALA A 257 -4.35 9.57 16.57
N GLY A 258 -4.55 10.77 17.12
CA GLY A 258 -5.85 11.28 17.53
C GLY A 258 -6.70 10.25 18.29
N ASN A 259 -8.00 10.21 18.01
CA ASN A 259 -8.93 9.24 18.59
C ASN A 259 -8.81 7.81 18.02
N ALA A 260 -7.87 7.57 17.10
CA ALA A 260 -7.62 6.24 16.56
C ALA A 260 -6.71 5.38 17.45
N THR A 261 -6.30 5.90 18.61
CA THR A 261 -5.39 5.24 19.55
C THR A 261 -5.87 5.35 20.99
N SER A 262 -5.51 4.38 21.82
CA SER A 262 -5.85 4.38 23.26
C SER A 262 -4.84 5.14 24.12
N ASP A 263 -3.61 5.33 23.64
CA ASP A 263 -2.48 5.92 24.36
C ASP A 263 -1.87 7.15 23.67
N GLY A 264 -2.50 7.63 22.59
CA GLY A 264 -2.03 8.78 21.82
C GLY A 264 -0.87 8.48 20.88
N ARG A 265 -0.53 7.19 20.65
CA ARG A 265 0.60 6.78 19.81
C ARG A 265 0.19 5.89 18.65
N ASP A 266 0.80 6.14 17.51
CA ASP A 266 0.68 5.27 16.33
C ASP A 266 1.89 4.32 16.28
N HIS A 267 1.67 3.11 16.78
CA HIS A 267 2.69 2.07 16.91
C HIS A 267 3.04 1.40 15.57
N ARG A 268 2.45 1.81 14.44
CA ARG A 268 2.79 1.25 13.11
C ARG A 268 4.23 1.53 12.68
N SER A 269 4.98 2.36 13.42
CA SER A 269 6.41 2.59 13.21
C SER A 269 7.33 1.74 14.11
N ASP A 270 6.75 0.95 15.02
CA ASP A 270 7.41 0.00 15.93
C ASP A 270 7.22 -1.43 15.43
N PHE A 271 8.29 -2.03 14.90
CA PHE A 271 8.22 -3.38 14.34
C PHE A 271 8.02 -4.46 15.40
N ASP A 272 8.59 -4.29 16.60
CA ASP A 272 8.42 -5.26 17.69
C ASP A 272 6.98 -5.29 18.17
N TRP A 273 6.32 -4.13 18.22
CA TRP A 273 4.90 -4.06 18.45
C TRP A 273 4.11 -4.80 17.37
N ILE A 274 4.39 -4.55 16.08
CA ILE A 274 3.71 -5.20 14.94
C ILE A 274 3.81 -6.73 15.00
N LEU A 275 4.99 -7.26 15.32
CA LEU A 275 5.22 -8.70 15.45
C LEU A 275 4.39 -9.33 16.57
N GLN A 276 4.13 -8.59 17.65
CA GLN A 276 3.32 -9.06 18.78
C GLN A 276 1.82 -9.04 18.50
N GLN A 277 1.36 -8.35 17.44
CA GLN A 277 -0.07 -8.25 17.13
C GLN A 277 -0.63 -9.50 16.44
N GLY A 278 0.20 -10.45 16.00
CA GLY A 278 -0.25 -11.63 15.27
C GLY A 278 -0.52 -11.40 13.78
N ASN A 279 0.00 -10.30 13.21
CA ASN A 279 -0.02 -10.06 11.76
C ASN A 279 0.60 -11.24 11.01
N THR A 280 -0.07 -11.69 9.95
CA THR A 280 0.45 -12.72 9.04
C THR A 280 1.32 -12.15 7.92
N TRP A 281 1.15 -10.87 7.60
CA TRP A 281 1.99 -10.14 6.66
C TRP A 281 2.06 -8.66 7.05
N VAL A 282 3.08 -7.97 6.55
CA VAL A 282 3.31 -6.54 6.77
C VAL A 282 3.75 -5.94 5.44
N ILE A 283 3.10 -4.85 5.01
CA ILE A 283 3.59 -4.05 3.89
C ILE A 283 4.63 -3.08 4.45
N ALA A 284 5.82 -3.07 3.85
CA ALA A 284 6.86 -2.15 4.23
C ALA A 284 7.51 -1.57 2.97
N ASP A 285 7.61 -0.25 2.93
CA ASP A 285 8.46 0.43 1.97
C ASP A 285 9.93 0.07 2.27
N THR A 286 10.77 -0.02 1.24
CA THR A 286 12.19 -0.41 1.35
C THR A 286 12.45 -1.84 1.86
N ALA A 287 11.80 -2.83 1.23
CA ALA A 287 11.94 -4.25 1.59
C ALA A 287 13.40 -4.74 1.75
N ASP A 288 14.34 -4.19 0.97
CA ASP A 288 15.78 -4.52 1.05
C ASP A 288 16.46 -3.96 2.32
N LEU A 289 16.15 -2.73 2.72
CA LEU A 289 16.63 -2.16 3.98
C LEU A 289 16.07 -2.97 5.16
N TRP A 290 14.80 -3.38 5.06
CA TRP A 290 14.18 -4.25 6.05
C TRP A 290 14.81 -5.64 6.09
N HIS A 291 15.09 -6.22 4.93
CA HIS A 291 15.81 -7.48 4.87
C HIS A 291 17.14 -7.40 5.64
N ALA A 292 17.93 -6.36 5.40
CA ALA A 292 19.20 -6.13 6.08
C ALA A 292 19.03 -5.88 7.59
N ARG A 293 18.09 -5.02 7.99
CA ARG A 293 17.81 -4.70 9.41
C ARG A 293 17.35 -5.93 10.19
N LEU A 294 16.35 -6.66 9.67
CA LEU A 294 15.84 -7.88 10.32
C LEU A 294 16.89 -8.98 10.39
N GLN A 295 17.76 -9.08 9.38
CA GLN A 295 18.87 -10.03 9.43
C GLN A 295 19.89 -9.66 10.51
N ALA A 296 20.26 -8.38 10.62
CA ALA A 296 21.17 -7.88 11.65
C ALA A 296 20.62 -8.08 13.07
N GLU A 297 19.29 -7.95 13.24
CA GLU A 297 18.60 -8.18 14.51
C GLU A 297 18.31 -9.66 14.82
N GLY A 298 18.64 -10.59 13.90
CA GLY A 298 18.30 -12.01 14.05
C GLY A 298 16.80 -12.31 13.97
N LYS A 299 16.00 -11.36 13.48
CA LYS A 299 14.54 -11.44 13.36
C LYS A 299 14.07 -11.90 11.97
N ARG A 300 14.98 -12.00 10.98
CA ARG A 300 14.64 -12.50 9.64
C ARG A 300 14.52 -14.03 9.65
N ASN A 301 13.30 -14.54 9.58
CA ASN A 301 13.04 -15.96 9.38
C ASN A 301 12.52 -16.25 7.96
N LEU A 302 13.40 -16.78 7.11
CA LEU A 302 13.08 -17.16 5.72
C LEU A 302 12.74 -18.65 5.56
N THR A 303 12.83 -19.47 6.62
CA THR A 303 12.71 -20.93 6.48
C THR A 303 11.34 -21.37 5.96
N ARG A 304 10.29 -20.57 6.20
CA ARG A 304 8.93 -20.83 5.69
C ARG A 304 8.73 -20.45 4.23
N MET A 305 9.66 -19.68 3.64
CA MET A 305 9.65 -19.30 2.22
C MET A 305 10.45 -20.28 1.35
N LEU A 306 11.04 -21.31 1.96
CA LEU A 306 11.76 -22.36 1.25
C LEU A 306 10.81 -23.48 0.90
N ALA A 307 10.81 -23.90 -0.36
CA ALA A 307 10.20 -25.17 -0.73
C ALA A 307 10.92 -26.31 0.01
N ASP A 308 10.18 -27.37 0.35
CA ASP A 308 10.71 -28.53 1.06
C ASP A 308 12.03 -29.04 0.45
N GLY A 309 13.05 -29.20 1.29
CA GLY A 309 14.37 -29.67 0.88
C GLY A 309 15.28 -28.64 0.21
N LYS A 310 14.90 -27.35 0.18
CA LYS A 310 15.77 -26.26 -0.32
C LYS A 310 16.50 -25.55 0.82
N SER A 311 17.79 -25.27 0.60
CA SER A 311 18.58 -24.38 1.46
C SER A 311 18.26 -22.92 1.14
N LEU A 312 18.52 -22.04 2.11
CA LEU A 312 18.46 -20.60 1.85
C LEU A 312 19.42 -20.26 0.71
N PRO A 313 18.98 -19.57 -0.35
CA PRO A 313 19.93 -18.97 -1.27
C PRO A 313 20.80 -17.99 -0.47
N GLU A 314 22.11 -18.02 -0.74
CA GLU A 314 23.04 -17.03 -0.19
C GLU A 314 22.48 -15.62 -0.42
N PRO A 315 22.53 -14.71 0.58
CA PRO A 315 21.97 -13.37 0.47
C PRO A 315 22.68 -12.60 -0.66
N GLY A 316 22.08 -12.63 -1.83
CA GLY A 316 22.59 -12.03 -3.06
C GLY A 316 21.49 -11.21 -3.69
N ARG A 317 21.50 -9.91 -3.38
CA ARG A 317 20.83 -8.80 -4.08
C ARG A 317 19.32 -8.98 -4.30
N GLY A 318 18.53 -8.29 -3.49
CA GLY A 318 17.11 -8.08 -3.79
C GLY A 318 16.91 -7.57 -5.22
N TRP A 319 15.83 -8.04 -5.84
CA TRP A 319 15.10 -7.50 -6.99
C TRP A 319 15.86 -6.67 -8.05
N TYR A 320 17.12 -6.96 -8.35
CA TYR A 320 17.82 -6.53 -9.55
C TYR A 320 18.93 -7.54 -9.83
N VAL A 321 18.69 -8.42 -10.81
CA VAL A 321 19.75 -9.08 -11.58
C VAL A 321 19.60 -8.62 -13.02
#